data_AF-A0A948ZDH5-F1
#
_entry.id   AF-A0A948ZDH5-F1
#
_cell.length_a   1.000
_cell.length_b   1.000
_cell.length_c   1.000
_cell.angle_alpha   90.00
_cell.angle_beta   90.00
_cell.angle_gamma   90.00
#
_symmetry.space_group_name_H-M   'P 1'
#
loop_
_entity.id
_entity.type
_entity.pdbx_description
1 polymer ?
#
loop_
_entity_poly.entity_id
_entity_poly.type
_entity_poly.pdbx_seq_one_letter_code
_entity_poly.pdbx_strand_id
1 'polypeptide(L)'
;MLNNKQTELDIERLWRKYQGVLDKNNPTWEEMNEARAILYFIGYLYPEKIALESLERRIKLIKPKIILDDFLLIIDSQDKKALSKYKNNKKFNQLKEFYLIVKTIKNKVNKDGTYLDEAIFNKKYNKLKPKDYF
;
A
#
# COMPACT_ATOMS: atom_id res chain seq x y z
N MET A 1 12.65 7.27 13.72
CA MET A 1 11.22 7.67 13.86
C MET A 1 10.51 7.31 12.55
N LEU A 2 9.21 6.96 12.56
CA LEU A 2 8.48 6.64 11.33
C LEU A 2 8.40 7.88 10.42
N ASN A 3 8.91 7.81 9.20
CA ASN A 3 8.90 8.93 8.27
C ASN A 3 7.79 8.72 7.23
N ASN A 4 6.61 9.26 7.53
CA ASN A 4 5.41 9.11 6.70
C ASN A 4 5.60 9.71 5.31
N LYS A 5 6.20 10.91 5.24
CA LYS A 5 6.49 11.59 3.96
C LYS A 5 7.42 10.76 3.08
N GLN A 6 8.50 10.21 3.64
CA GLN A 6 9.40 9.37 2.86
C GLN A 6 8.71 8.08 2.39
N THR A 7 7.88 7.49 3.26
CA THR A 7 7.10 6.29 2.94
C THR A 7 6.16 6.54 1.75
N GLU A 8 5.42 7.65 1.77
CA GLU A 8 4.54 8.07 0.68
C GLU A 8 5.32 8.25 -0.64
N LEU A 9 6.46 8.95 -0.60
CA LEU A 9 7.32 9.16 -1.77
C LEU A 9 7.87 7.85 -2.35
N ASP A 10 8.32 6.93 -1.50
CA ASP A 10 8.88 5.66 -1.95
C ASP A 10 7.80 4.78 -2.62
N ILE A 11 6.60 4.77 -2.04
CA ILE A 11 5.42 4.13 -2.61
C ILE A 11 5.05 4.74 -3.96
N GLU A 12 4.98 6.07 -4.05
CA GLU A 12 4.64 6.76 -5.28
C GLU A 12 5.67 6.50 -6.37
N ARG A 13 6.96 6.45 -6.01
CA ARG A 13 8.04 6.11 -6.93
C ARG A 13 7.85 4.71 -7.50
N LEU A 14 7.57 3.71 -6.66
CA LEU A 14 7.30 2.34 -7.11
C LEU A 14 6.06 2.30 -8.01
N TRP A 15 4.97 2.96 -7.61
CA TRP A 15 3.76 3.05 -8.42
C TRP A 15 4.01 3.66 -9.80
N ARG A 16 4.70 4.80 -9.86
CA ARG A 16 5.06 5.45 -11.13
C ARG A 16 5.96 4.58 -11.99
N LYS A 17 6.88 3.84 -11.39
CA LYS A 17 7.74 2.89 -12.12
C LYS A 17 6.93 1.76 -12.75
N TYR A 18 5.98 1.19 -12.01
CA TYR A 18 5.04 0.20 -12.52
C TYR A 18 4.21 0.75 -13.69
N GLN A 19 3.60 1.92 -13.52
CA GLN A 19 2.84 2.59 -14.58
C GLN A 19 3.69 2.87 -15.82
N GLY A 20 4.94 3.33 -15.63
CA GLY A 20 5.86 3.56 -16.73
C GLY A 20 6.21 2.32 -17.55
N VAL A 21 6.17 1.11 -16.95
CA VAL A 21 6.28 -0.15 -17.71
C VAL A 21 4.98 -0.44 -18.46
N LEU A 22 3.82 -0.22 -17.82
CA LEU A 22 2.52 -0.45 -18.45
C LEU A 22 2.22 0.52 -19.60
N ASP A 23 2.75 1.73 -19.59
CA ASP A 23 2.52 2.71 -20.66
C ASP A 23 3.42 2.47 -21.89
N LYS A 24 4.47 1.64 -21.77
CA LYS A 24 5.34 1.31 -22.91
C LYS A 24 4.59 0.47 -23.93
N ASN A 25 4.73 0.81 -25.22
CA ASN A 25 4.15 0.01 -26.30
C ASN A 25 4.72 -1.42 -26.33
N ASN A 26 6.04 -1.55 -26.19
CA ASN A 26 6.77 -2.81 -26.24
C ASN A 26 7.74 -2.94 -25.04
N PRO A 27 7.25 -3.25 -23.83
CA PRO A 27 8.14 -3.50 -22.69
C PRO A 27 8.89 -4.82 -22.87
N THR A 28 10.10 -4.91 -22.31
CA THR A 28 10.87 -6.17 -22.33
C THR A 28 10.34 -7.18 -21.30
N TRP A 29 10.78 -8.43 -21.40
CA TRP A 29 10.41 -9.46 -20.43
C TRP A 29 10.94 -9.14 -19.01
N GLU A 30 12.15 -8.59 -18.91
CA GLU A 30 12.73 -8.15 -17.65
C GLU A 30 11.92 -7.02 -17.02
N GLU A 31 11.50 -6.03 -17.83
CA GLU A 31 10.67 -4.91 -17.37
C GLU A 31 9.31 -5.39 -16.87
N MET A 32 8.69 -6.35 -17.56
CA MET A 32 7.43 -6.96 -17.11
C MET A 32 7.57 -7.73 -15.79
N ASN A 33 8.69 -8.41 -15.57
CA ASN A 33 8.95 -9.07 -14.29
C ASN A 33 9.23 -8.08 -13.16
N GLU A 34 9.90 -6.97 -13.45
CA GLU A 34 10.05 -5.88 -12.50
C GLU A 34 8.68 -5.28 -12.13
N ALA A 35 7.81 -5.01 -13.12
CA ALA A 35 6.45 -4.57 -12.88
C ALA A 35 5.66 -5.57 -12.02
N ARG A 36 5.81 -6.88 -12.26
CA ARG A 36 5.22 -7.94 -11.43
C ARG A 36 5.68 -7.86 -9.98
N ALA A 37 6.98 -7.70 -9.76
CA ALA A 37 7.56 -7.62 -8.44
C ALA A 37 7.08 -6.38 -7.69
N ILE A 38 7.01 -5.23 -8.37
CA ILE A 38 6.46 -3.99 -7.81
C ILE A 38 5.00 -4.19 -7.42
N LEU A 39 4.18 -4.71 -8.34
CA LEU A 39 2.75 -4.96 -8.11
C LEU A 39 2.54 -5.87 -6.89
N TYR A 40 3.26 -6.99 -6.80
CA TYR A 40 3.20 -7.89 -5.65
C TYR A 40 3.64 -7.21 -4.35
N PHE A 41 4.69 -6.39 -4.41
CA PHE A 41 5.19 -5.67 -3.25
C PHE A 41 4.16 -4.66 -2.73
N ILE A 42 3.68 -3.76 -3.59
CA ILE A 42 2.80 -2.65 -3.18
C ILE A 42 1.34 -3.10 -2.98
N GLY A 43 0.89 -4.14 -3.68
CA GLY A 43 -0.49 -4.65 -3.61
C GLY A 43 -0.70 -5.69 -2.52
N TYR A 44 0.36 -6.39 -2.10
CA TYR A 44 0.24 -7.47 -1.11
C TYR A 44 1.28 -7.38 0.01
N LEU A 45 2.56 -7.53 -0.30
CA LEU A 45 3.58 -7.73 0.74
C LEU A 45 3.67 -6.54 1.71
N TYR A 46 3.69 -5.33 1.17
CA TYR A 46 3.85 -4.12 1.96
C TYR A 46 2.59 -3.81 2.79
N PRO A 47 1.36 -3.73 2.22
CA PRO A 47 0.17 -3.42 3.02
C PRO A 47 -0.20 -4.53 4.01
N GLU A 48 -0.14 -5.79 3.62
CA GLU A 48 -0.70 -6.91 4.40
C GLU A 48 0.29 -7.52 5.39
N LYS A 49 1.60 -7.31 5.22
CA LYS A 49 2.62 -7.85 6.15
C LYS A 49 3.43 -6.74 6.79
N ILE A 50 4.23 -6.03 5.98
CA ILE A 50 5.22 -5.07 6.49
C ILE A 50 4.55 -3.93 7.27
N ALA A 51 3.49 -3.34 6.71
CA ALA A 51 2.78 -2.23 7.33
C ALA A 51 2.04 -2.66 8.60
N LEU A 52 1.37 -3.82 8.58
CA LEU A 52 0.67 -4.36 9.75
C LEU A 52 1.63 -4.67 10.89
N GLU A 53 2.74 -5.37 10.63
CA GLU A 53 3.76 -5.63 11.65
C GLU A 53 4.36 -4.33 12.20
N SER A 54 4.59 -3.34 11.33
CA SER A 54 5.11 -2.03 11.72
C SER A 54 4.14 -1.30 12.67
N LEU A 55 2.84 -1.38 12.40
CA LEU A 55 1.78 -0.84 13.25
C LEU A 55 1.71 -1.59 14.58
N GLU A 56 1.66 -2.93 14.55
CA GLU A 56 1.50 -3.76 15.75
C GLU A 56 2.62 -3.54 16.78
N ARG A 57 3.86 -3.37 16.31
CA ARG A 57 4.99 -3.07 17.19
C ARG A 57 4.87 -1.70 17.85
N ARG A 58 4.31 -0.71 17.16
CA ARG A 58 4.30 0.70 17.59
C ARG A 58 3.04 1.08 18.37
N ILE A 59 1.93 0.42 18.10
CA ILE A 59 0.64 0.72 18.72
C ILE A 59 0.67 0.51 20.24
N LYS A 60 1.49 -0.44 20.69
CA LYS A 60 1.76 -0.74 22.11
C LYS A 60 2.31 0.47 22.88
N LEU A 61 2.83 1.49 22.18
CA LEU A 61 3.40 2.72 22.74
C LEU A 61 2.39 3.88 22.84
N ILE A 62 1.14 3.69 22.43
CA ILE A 62 0.07 4.69 22.49
C ILE A 62 -0.64 4.65 23.85
N LYS A 63 -1.02 5.83 24.35
CA LYS A 63 -1.82 6.02 25.56
C LYS A 63 -3.04 6.91 25.25
N PRO A 64 -4.26 6.57 25.73
CA PRO A 64 -4.62 5.33 26.44
C PRO A 64 -4.35 4.07 25.59
N LYS A 65 -4.20 2.91 26.24
CA LYS A 65 -3.85 1.66 25.54
C LYS A 65 -4.90 1.36 24.47
N ILE A 66 -4.44 0.90 23.31
CA ILE A 66 -5.28 0.50 22.17
C ILE A 66 -4.63 -0.72 21.50
N ILE A 67 -5.45 -1.64 21.02
CA ILE A 67 -4.99 -2.81 20.24
C ILE A 67 -5.07 -2.51 18.74
N LEU A 68 -4.41 -3.32 17.92
CA LEU A 68 -4.35 -3.10 16.47
C LEU A 68 -5.74 -3.05 15.84
N ASP A 69 -6.59 -4.03 16.14
CA ASP A 69 -7.93 -4.13 15.54
C ASP A 69 -8.79 -2.90 15.86
N ASP A 70 -8.79 -2.45 17.13
CA ASP A 70 -9.50 -1.24 17.54
C ASP A 70 -8.97 0.00 16.82
N PHE A 71 -7.64 0.11 16.65
CA PHE A 71 -7.05 1.24 15.94
C PHE A 71 -7.45 1.28 14.47
N LEU A 72 -7.39 0.13 13.79
CA LEU A 72 -7.82 -0.01 12.40
C LEU A 72 -9.31 0.35 12.28
N LEU A 73 -10.15 -0.23 13.14
CA LEU A 73 -11.59 0.00 13.16
C LEU A 73 -11.95 1.47 13.42
N ILE A 74 -11.28 2.13 14.37
CA ILE A 74 -11.55 3.54 14.70
C ILE A 74 -11.22 4.45 13.50
N ILE A 75 -10.13 4.18 12.79
CA ILE A 75 -9.76 4.96 11.61
C ILE A 75 -10.72 4.67 10.45
N ASP A 76 -11.11 3.42 10.25
CA ASP A 76 -11.98 3.03 9.14
C ASP A 76 -13.42 3.51 9.32
N SER A 77 -13.96 3.42 10.53
CA SER A 77 -15.32 3.87 10.87
C SER A 77 -15.45 5.39 11.02
N GLN A 78 -14.32 6.12 11.12
CA GLN A 78 -14.31 7.56 11.41
C GLN A 78 -15.08 7.93 12.70
N ASP A 79 -15.11 7.05 13.70
CA ASP A 79 -15.80 7.30 14.97
C ASP A 79 -15.20 8.52 15.69
N LYS A 80 -15.95 9.62 15.68
CA LYS A 80 -15.56 10.91 16.29
C LYS A 80 -15.29 10.80 17.80
N LYS A 81 -16.05 9.97 18.52
CA LYS A 81 -15.92 9.82 19.98
C LYS A 81 -14.67 9.01 20.32
N ALA A 82 -14.36 7.99 19.53
CA ALA A 82 -13.14 7.21 19.73
C ALA A 82 -11.90 8.00 19.31
N LEU A 83 -11.93 8.69 18.16
CA LEU A 83 -10.85 9.54 17.67
C LEU A 83 -10.51 10.70 18.63
N SER A 84 -11.51 11.30 19.30
CA SER A 84 -11.28 12.41 20.22
C SER A 84 -10.38 12.03 21.40
N LYS A 85 -10.42 10.78 21.86
CA LYS A 85 -9.54 10.25 22.93
C LYS A 85 -8.06 10.35 22.59
N TYR A 86 -7.72 10.38 21.30
CA TYR A 86 -6.35 10.37 20.80
C TYR A 86 -5.96 11.65 20.05
N LYS A 87 -6.85 12.66 19.97
CA LYS A 87 -6.66 13.87 19.16
C LYS A 87 -5.29 14.54 19.38
N ASN A 88 -4.85 14.61 20.64
CA ASN A 88 -3.59 15.26 21.02
C ASN A 88 -2.40 14.28 21.11
N ASN A 89 -2.60 12.98 20.84
CA ASN A 89 -1.55 11.99 20.89
C ASN A 89 -0.74 11.98 19.57
N LYS A 90 0.45 12.58 19.61
CA LYS A 90 1.35 12.65 18.45
C LYS A 90 1.68 11.28 17.83
N LYS A 91 1.89 10.25 18.65
CA LYS A 91 2.19 8.89 18.16
C LYS A 91 0.99 8.28 17.44
N PHE A 92 -0.21 8.44 18.01
CA PHE A 92 -1.44 7.99 17.36
C PHE A 92 -1.64 8.67 16.02
N ASN A 93 -1.51 9.99 15.96
CA ASN A 93 -1.67 10.75 14.72
C ASN A 93 -0.64 10.34 13.65
N GLN A 94 0.61 10.09 14.06
CA GLN A 94 1.65 9.61 13.16
C GLN A 94 1.35 8.20 12.62
N LEU A 95 0.87 7.26 13.45
CA LEU A 95 0.47 5.93 12.97
C LEU A 95 -0.78 6.00 12.10
N LYS A 96 -1.72 6.89 12.42
CA LYS A 96 -2.95 7.09 11.62
C LYS A 96 -2.60 7.55 10.22
N GLU A 97 -1.74 8.55 10.10
CA GLU A 97 -1.26 9.04 8.80
C GLU A 97 -0.55 7.93 8.01
N PHE A 98 0.33 7.17 8.66
CA PHE A 98 0.98 6.01 8.03
C PHE A 98 -0.03 4.99 7.50
N TYR A 99 -1.01 4.60 8.32
CA TYR A 99 -2.05 3.66 7.91
C TYR A 99 -2.87 4.18 6.72
N LEU A 100 -3.21 5.47 6.71
CA LEU A 100 -3.94 6.09 5.61
C LEU A 100 -3.12 6.11 4.31
N ILE A 101 -1.80 6.35 4.38
CA ILE A 101 -0.90 6.23 3.21
C ILE A 101 -0.94 4.81 2.64
N VAL A 102 -0.80 3.79 3.50
CA VAL A 102 -0.86 2.38 3.10
C VAL A 102 -2.22 2.04 2.46
N LYS A 103 -3.32 2.51 3.06
CA LYS A 103 -4.68 2.28 2.59
C LYS A 103 -4.92 2.88 1.20
N THR A 104 -4.32 4.03 0.90
CA THR A 104 -4.43 4.68 -0.42
C THR A 104 -3.94 3.78 -1.55
N ILE A 105 -2.89 2.98 -1.34
CA ILE A 105 -2.41 2.00 -2.33
C ILE A 105 -3.32 0.78 -2.35
N LYS A 106 -3.62 0.23 -1.16
CA LYS A 106 -4.43 -0.99 -1.03
C LYS A 106 -5.79 -0.85 -1.70
N ASN A 107 -6.34 0.36 -1.73
CA ASN A 107 -7.63 0.65 -2.34
C ASN A 107 -7.52 1.37 -3.69
N LYS A 108 -6.32 1.40 -4.29
CA LYS A 108 -6.11 2.06 -5.57
C LYS A 108 -6.77 1.24 -6.68
N VAL A 109 -7.94 1.72 -7.09
CA VAL A 109 -8.72 1.23 -8.21
C VAL A 109 -8.77 2.29 -9.29
N ASN A 110 -8.79 1.84 -10.54
CA ASN A 110 -9.03 2.71 -11.69
C ASN A 110 -10.49 3.11 -11.82
N LYS A 111 -10.76 4.04 -12.76
CA LYS A 111 -12.12 4.46 -13.12
C LYS A 111 -13.00 3.31 -13.60
N ASP A 112 -12.41 2.26 -14.18
CA ASP A 112 -13.08 1.04 -14.62
C ASP A 112 -13.20 -0.03 -13.52
N GLY A 113 -12.80 0.30 -12.29
CA GLY A 113 -12.83 -0.61 -11.14
C GLY A 113 -11.68 -1.62 -11.08
N THR A 114 -10.75 -1.60 -12.05
CA THR A 114 -9.61 -2.51 -12.02
C THR A 114 -8.64 -2.14 -10.90
N TYR A 115 -8.29 -3.13 -10.09
CA TYR A 115 -7.32 -2.96 -9.02
C TYR A 115 -5.91 -2.84 -9.60
N LEU A 116 -5.17 -1.80 -9.22
CA LEU A 116 -3.77 -1.57 -9.60
C LEU A 116 -3.41 -1.85 -11.08
N ASP A 117 -4.29 -1.56 -12.04
CA ASP A 117 -4.09 -1.88 -13.47
C ASP A 117 -3.79 -3.36 -13.77
N GLU A 118 -4.18 -4.29 -12.89
CA GLU A 118 -3.86 -5.71 -13.04
C GLU A 118 -4.34 -6.31 -14.37
N ALA A 119 -5.48 -5.83 -14.90
CA ALA A 119 -5.99 -6.28 -16.18
C ALA A 119 -5.03 -5.92 -17.35
N ILE A 120 -4.49 -4.69 -17.34
CA ILE A 120 -3.54 -4.22 -18.33
C ILE A 120 -2.22 -4.99 -18.18
N PHE A 121 -1.74 -5.13 -16.95
CA PHE A 121 -0.56 -5.92 -16.63
C PHE A 121 -0.69 -7.36 -17.15
N ASN A 122 -1.76 -8.08 -16.78
CA ASN A 122 -1.99 -9.48 -17.16
C ASN A 122 -2.04 -9.63 -18.68
N LYS A 123 -2.70 -8.72 -19.38
CA LYS A 123 -2.76 -8.72 -20.85
C LYS A 123 -1.37 -8.59 -21.49
N LYS A 124 -0.51 -7.71 -20.96
CA LYS A 124 0.87 -7.54 -21.46
C LYS A 124 1.76 -8.70 -21.06
N TYR A 125 1.67 -9.15 -19.81
CA TYR A 125 2.46 -10.24 -19.27
C TYR A 125 2.22 -11.54 -20.05
N ASN A 126 0.95 -11.90 -20.30
CA ASN A 126 0.60 -13.11 -21.05
C ASN A 126 1.07 -13.09 -22.51
N LYS A 127 1.21 -11.92 -23.13
CA LYS A 127 1.75 -11.79 -24.49
C LYS A 127 3.26 -12.00 -24.55
N LEU A 128 3.98 -11.61 -23.50
CA LEU A 128 5.44 -11.62 -23.44
C LEU A 128 5.99 -12.85 -22.71
N LYS A 129 5.17 -13.55 -21.92
CA LYS A 129 5.55 -14.74 -21.17
C LYS A 129 6.15 -15.80 -22.13
N PRO A 130 7.43 -16.21 -21.93
CA PRO A 130 8.02 -17.30 -22.69
C PRO A 130 7.20 -18.59 -22.51
N LYS A 131 7.10 -19.40 -23.56
CA LYS A 131 6.29 -20.64 -23.55
C LYS A 131 6.73 -21.62 -22.46
N ASP A 132 8.01 -21.62 -22.11
CA ASP A 132 8.59 -22.54 -21.12
C ASP A 132 8.70 -21.91 -19.71
N TYR A 133 8.06 -20.76 -19.50
CA TYR A 133 8.05 -20.10 -18.19
C TYR A 133 6.99 -20.75 -17.30
N PHE A 134 7.42 -21.48 -16.26
CA PHE A 134 6.54 -22.08 -15.24
C PHE A 134 5.80 -20.98 -14.46
#